data_AF-A0A1Z5JG05-F1
#
_entry.id   AF-A0A1Z5JG05-F1
#
_cell.length_a   1.000
_cell.length_b   1.000
_cell.length_c   1.000
_cell.angle_alpha   90.00
_cell.angle_beta   90.00
_cell.angle_gamma   90.00
#
_symmetry.space_group_name_H-M   'P 1'
#
loop_
_entity.id
_entity.type
_entity.pdbx_description
1 polymer ?
#
loop_
_entity_poly.entity_id
_entity_poly.type
_entity_poly.pdbx_seq_one_letter_code
_entity_poly.pdbx_strand_id
1 'polypeptide(L)'
;MYYPATQNQQSSQDAEAAVSRFFFQRRALEQLRDSLALIPLQQQTAYREALIRCPQLVETESDPMQFLLFADFNVWSAAERLVTYWEKRKEVFGERAFLPLLDLSGNGALTAEDVQLIVTGSFLLTAEDTVVVDRSLEPESAEVSIESQIRRNVFLYQLLARHRVTAMQGCKFVVRYKRFKSMDQRVAAKSSEICTTAFPIRIKAVHMVFAADFQLGFIQNAVSFLCKLWGISSSYLFLHHCETPELALMKLVPHGLLPSALPLSLGGSYNPGVDFVRFLTKLGFTSRSGTENAARCDASSVSQTSSIHSEQDLFAGGKISARHMKSFQEAMELLPATDKAAYLQAVQQAPDLVEDESPPSLFMEFSDYDAWAAVRCYDGFVLPLCFQCISRLYDGVARRHDSVIIGDTVSMYSAIVPCCQ
;
A
#
# COMPACT_ATOMS: atom_id res chain seq x y z
N MET A 1 14.01 -20.03 -41.04
CA MET A 1 14.81 -20.14 -39.80
C MET A 1 15.56 -18.83 -39.63
N TYR A 2 14.99 -17.87 -38.90
CA TYR A 2 15.66 -16.61 -38.59
C TYR A 2 15.18 -16.13 -37.21
N TYR A 3 16.13 -15.61 -36.44
CA TYR A 3 16.08 -14.95 -35.12
C TYR A 3 16.21 -15.84 -33.85
N PRO A 4 17.29 -15.59 -33.08
CA PRO A 4 17.17 -14.84 -31.83
C PRO A 4 18.37 -13.89 -31.58
N ALA A 5 18.39 -12.71 -32.21
CA ALA A 5 19.42 -11.69 -31.97
C ALA A 5 18.93 -10.47 -31.16
N THR A 6 17.62 -10.31 -30.97
CA THR A 6 17.02 -9.12 -30.36
C THR A 6 16.95 -9.15 -28.83
N GLN A 7 16.98 -10.33 -28.18
CA GLN A 7 16.90 -10.42 -26.71
C GLN A 7 18.16 -9.91 -25.98
N ASN A 8 19.36 -10.08 -26.56
CA ASN A 8 20.60 -9.66 -25.90
C ASN A 8 20.81 -8.14 -25.87
N GLN A 9 20.19 -7.38 -26.78
CA GLN A 9 20.32 -5.92 -26.80
C GLN A 9 19.47 -5.25 -25.71
N GLN A 10 18.28 -5.78 -25.42
CA GLN A 10 17.39 -5.22 -24.40
C GLN A 10 17.99 -5.35 -22.98
N SER A 11 18.57 -6.52 -22.66
CA SER A 11 19.16 -6.75 -21.34
C SER A 11 20.32 -5.81 -21.02
N SER A 12 21.12 -5.43 -22.02
CA SER A 12 22.25 -4.49 -21.82
C SER A 12 21.76 -3.07 -21.54
N GLN A 13 20.69 -2.64 -22.23
CA GLN A 13 20.11 -1.30 -22.04
C GLN A 13 19.43 -1.16 -20.67
N ASP A 14 18.72 -2.20 -20.22
CA ASP A 14 18.06 -2.20 -18.92
C ASP A 14 19.08 -2.14 -17.77
N ALA A 15 20.23 -2.82 -17.92
CA ALA A 15 21.32 -2.77 -16.95
C ALA A 15 21.97 -1.38 -16.87
N GLU A 16 22.25 -0.75 -18.01
CA GLU A 16 22.82 0.59 -18.06
C GLU A 16 21.87 1.64 -17.45
N ALA A 17 20.57 1.54 -17.76
CA ALA A 17 19.54 2.40 -17.18
C ALA A 17 19.44 2.23 -15.65
N ALA A 18 19.52 0.99 -15.15
CA ALA A 18 19.49 0.71 -13.73
C ALA A 18 20.71 1.30 -12.99
N VAL A 19 21.91 1.17 -13.58
CA VAL A 19 23.15 1.75 -13.02
C VAL A 19 23.08 3.28 -12.99
N SER A 20 22.63 3.90 -14.08
CA SER A 20 22.44 5.35 -14.15
C SER A 20 21.45 5.85 -13.09
N ARG A 21 20.33 5.15 -12.92
CA ARG A 21 19.33 5.45 -11.88
C ARG A 21 19.91 5.35 -10.47
N PHE A 22 20.74 4.34 -10.20
CA PHE A 22 21.39 4.16 -8.90
C PHE A 22 22.30 5.34 -8.56
N PHE A 23 23.17 5.76 -9.49
CA PHE A 23 24.06 6.91 -9.26
C PHE A 23 23.28 8.22 -9.08
N PHE A 24 22.23 8.43 -9.87
CA PHE A 24 21.36 9.59 -9.74
C PHE A 24 20.68 9.63 -8.35
N GLN A 25 20.09 8.51 -7.91
CA GLN A 25 19.44 8.41 -6.61
C GLN A 25 20.42 8.66 -5.46
N ARG A 26 21.62 8.09 -5.54
CA ARG A 26 22.66 8.32 -4.53
C ARG A 26 23.05 9.80 -4.43
N ARG A 27 23.28 10.46 -5.58
CA ARG A 27 23.61 11.89 -5.62
C ARG A 27 22.47 12.74 -5.05
N ALA A 28 21.21 12.42 -5.38
CA ALA A 28 20.06 13.13 -4.84
C ALA A 28 19.95 13.00 -3.31
N LEU A 29 20.26 11.82 -2.75
CA LEU A 29 20.30 11.60 -1.31
C LEU A 29 21.45 12.36 -0.63
N GLU A 30 22.62 12.43 -1.26
CA GLU A 30 23.74 13.26 -0.78
C GLU A 30 23.35 14.74 -0.74
N GLN A 31 22.75 15.25 -1.82
CA GLN A 31 22.27 16.64 -1.90
C GLN A 31 21.12 16.95 -0.93
N LEU A 32 20.26 15.97 -0.65
CA LEU A 32 19.21 16.09 0.36
C LEU A 32 19.81 16.27 1.76
N ARG A 33 20.87 15.51 2.09
CA ARG A 33 21.58 15.66 3.37
C ARG A 33 22.20 17.06 3.50
N ASP A 34 22.82 17.56 2.43
CA ASP A 34 23.36 18.91 2.40
C ASP A 34 22.26 19.97 2.59
N SER A 35 21.11 19.79 1.93
CA SER A 35 19.95 20.68 2.04
C SER A 35 19.38 20.69 3.45
N LEU A 36 19.27 19.52 4.11
CA LEU A 36 18.87 19.42 5.51
C LEU A 36 19.84 20.19 6.42
N ALA A 37 21.15 20.16 6.16
CA ALA A 37 22.12 20.91 6.97
C ALA A 37 21.96 22.44 6.87
N LEU A 38 21.34 22.94 5.79
CA LEU A 38 21.11 24.37 5.54
C LEU A 38 19.82 24.91 6.16
N ILE A 39 18.85 24.05 6.50
CA ILE A 39 17.61 24.49 7.17
C ILE A 39 17.95 25.07 8.56
N PRO A 40 17.35 26.18 9.03
CA PRO A 40 17.62 26.71 10.36
C PRO A 40 17.41 25.68 11.48
N LEU A 41 18.32 25.63 12.46
CA LEU A 41 18.28 24.63 13.55
C LEU A 41 16.95 24.61 14.30
N GLN A 42 16.33 25.77 14.48
CA GLN A 42 15.05 25.92 15.18
C GLN A 42 13.93 25.12 14.48
N GLN A 43 13.91 25.11 13.15
CA GLN A 43 12.93 24.38 12.35
C GLN A 43 13.21 22.87 12.37
N GLN A 44 14.49 22.47 12.47
CA GLN A 44 14.88 21.06 12.48
C GLN A 44 14.77 20.36 13.82
N THR A 45 14.32 21.04 14.87
CA THR A 45 14.39 20.53 16.26
C THR A 45 13.79 19.13 16.39
N ALA A 46 12.57 18.91 15.88
CA ALA A 46 11.89 17.61 15.97
C ALA A 46 12.56 16.52 15.13
N TYR A 47 13.03 16.85 13.92
CA TYR A 47 13.73 15.92 13.04
C TYR A 47 15.07 15.45 13.64
N ARG A 48 15.86 16.38 14.19
CA ARG A 48 17.13 16.04 14.85
C ARG A 48 16.92 15.21 16.10
N GLU A 49 15.87 15.50 16.86
CA GLU A 49 15.50 14.66 18.00
C GLU A 49 15.11 13.24 17.55
N ALA A 50 14.36 13.11 16.45
CA ALA A 50 14.02 11.80 15.88
C ALA A 50 15.26 11.00 15.46
N LEU A 51 16.23 11.64 14.79
CA LEU A 51 17.51 11.02 14.42
C LEU A 51 18.29 10.49 15.63
N ILE A 52 18.17 11.14 16.80
CA ILE A 52 18.84 10.74 18.03
C ILE A 52 18.05 9.65 18.77
N ARG A 53 16.73 9.83 18.94
CA ARG A 53 15.88 8.96 19.77
C ARG A 53 15.46 7.67 19.04
N CYS A 54 15.22 7.75 17.74
CA CYS A 54 14.61 6.68 16.95
C CYS A 54 15.07 6.68 15.48
N PRO A 55 16.38 6.58 15.19
CA PRO A 55 16.90 6.60 13.82
C PRO A 55 16.23 5.56 12.89
N GLN A 56 15.90 4.38 13.41
CA GLN A 56 15.19 3.33 12.69
C GLN A 56 13.77 3.76 12.24
N LEU A 57 13.09 4.63 12.99
CA LEU A 57 11.78 5.16 12.58
C LEU A 57 11.93 6.24 11.51
N VAL A 58 13.02 7.01 11.55
CA VAL A 58 13.36 7.95 10.46
C VAL A 58 13.53 7.20 9.15
N GLU A 59 14.23 6.07 9.17
CA GLU A 59 14.43 5.23 7.97
C GLU A 59 13.13 4.56 7.49
N THR A 60 12.32 4.04 8.40
CA THR A 60 11.16 3.19 8.03
C THR A 60 9.85 3.95 7.82
N GLU A 61 9.65 5.09 8.50
CA GLU A 61 8.43 5.89 8.40
C GLU A 61 8.63 7.17 7.57
N SER A 62 9.86 7.65 7.43
CA SER A 62 10.17 8.84 6.65
C SER A 62 11.33 8.63 5.67
N ASP A 63 11.24 7.56 4.86
CA ASP A 63 12.24 7.22 3.84
C ASP A 63 12.56 8.44 2.96
N PRO A 64 13.79 8.99 3.02
CA PRO A 64 14.16 10.18 2.28
C PRO A 64 13.94 10.06 0.76
N MET A 65 14.01 8.85 0.19
CA MET A 65 13.74 8.62 -1.22
C MET A 65 12.28 8.88 -1.59
N GLN A 66 11.32 8.58 -0.70
CA GLN A 66 9.90 8.86 -0.94
C GLN A 66 9.63 10.37 -1.04
N PHE A 67 10.28 11.16 -0.18
CA PHE A 67 10.17 12.62 -0.21
C PHE A 67 10.80 13.21 -1.48
N LEU A 68 11.95 12.67 -1.92
CA LEU A 68 12.58 13.07 -3.19
C LEU A 68 11.69 12.74 -4.39
N LEU A 69 11.14 11.52 -4.47
CA LEU A 69 10.24 11.12 -5.55
C LEU A 69 8.98 11.98 -5.57
N PHE A 70 8.41 12.28 -4.41
CA PHE A 70 7.25 13.17 -4.30
C PHE A 70 7.56 14.59 -4.76
N ALA A 71 8.75 15.10 -4.44
CA ALA A 71 9.18 16.44 -4.81
C ALA A 71 9.80 16.52 -6.22
N ASP A 72 9.63 15.49 -7.05
CA ASP A 72 10.21 15.41 -8.40
C ASP A 72 11.73 15.69 -8.40
N PHE A 73 12.41 15.14 -7.38
CA PHE A 73 13.83 15.33 -7.05
C PHE A 73 14.26 16.78 -6.76
N ASN A 74 13.32 17.67 -6.41
CA ASN A 74 13.63 18.94 -5.77
C ASN A 74 14.10 18.69 -4.33
N VAL A 75 15.42 18.70 -4.14
CA VAL A 75 16.08 18.38 -2.87
C VAL A 75 15.69 19.32 -1.74
N TRP A 76 15.45 20.61 -2.03
CA TRP A 76 15.06 21.59 -1.02
C TRP A 76 13.63 21.34 -0.53
N SER A 77 12.68 21.19 -1.46
CA SER A 77 11.28 20.90 -1.11
C SER A 77 11.14 19.54 -0.40
N ALA A 78 11.95 18.55 -0.77
CA ALA A 78 12.00 17.27 -0.05
C ALA A 78 12.54 17.43 1.38
N ALA A 79 13.62 18.21 1.57
CA ALA A 79 14.20 18.49 2.88
C ALA A 79 13.21 19.22 3.80
N GLU A 80 12.57 20.29 3.31
CA GLU A 80 11.56 21.04 4.05
C GLU A 80 10.41 20.12 4.48
N ARG A 81 9.86 19.34 3.55
CA ARG A 81 8.75 18.43 3.84
C ARG A 81 9.12 17.35 4.85
N LEU A 82 10.34 16.80 4.80
CA LEU A 82 10.84 15.82 5.78
C LEU A 82 10.96 16.43 7.19
N VAL A 83 11.45 17.66 7.29
CA VAL A 83 11.50 18.40 8.55
C VAL A 83 10.08 18.68 9.08
N THR A 84 9.19 19.20 8.22
CA THR A 84 7.79 19.46 8.54
C THR A 84 7.06 18.19 8.99
N TYR A 85 7.35 17.03 8.39
CA TYR A 85 6.78 15.76 8.82
C TYR A 85 7.05 15.47 10.30
N TRP A 86 8.31 15.56 10.74
CA TRP A 86 8.66 15.30 12.13
C TRP A 86 8.16 16.38 13.08
N GLU A 87 8.11 17.64 12.64
CA GLU A 87 7.48 18.73 13.39
C GLU A 87 5.98 18.46 13.61
N LYS A 88 5.22 18.17 12.56
CA LYS A 88 3.78 17.88 12.65
C LYS A 88 3.50 16.59 13.42
N ARG A 89 4.36 15.58 13.30
CA ARG A 89 4.26 14.37 14.11
C ARG A 89 4.46 14.68 15.59
N LYS A 90 5.46 15.50 15.96
CA LYS A 90 5.66 15.93 17.35
C LYS A 90 4.51 16.78 17.86
N GLU A 91 3.97 17.67 17.03
CA GLU A 91 2.79 18.49 17.35
C GLU A 91 1.58 17.62 17.71
N VAL A 92 1.33 16.56 16.92
CA VAL A 92 0.13 15.72 17.04
C VAL A 92 0.24 14.66 18.15
N PHE A 93 1.42 14.07 18.35
CA PHE A 93 1.61 12.95 19.29
C PHE A 93 2.36 13.34 20.57
N GLY A 94 2.90 14.55 20.67
CA GLY A 94 3.73 14.98 21.79
C GLY A 94 4.94 14.06 21.96
N GLU A 95 5.17 13.59 23.19
CA GLU A 95 6.27 12.66 23.50
C GLU A 95 6.14 11.29 22.82
N ARG A 96 4.92 10.88 22.42
CA ARG A 96 4.69 9.61 21.72
C ARG A 96 5.09 9.67 20.24
N ALA A 97 5.48 10.84 19.72
CA ALA A 97 5.88 11.01 18.33
C ALA A 97 7.09 10.15 17.93
N PHE A 98 7.92 9.75 18.88
CA PHE A 98 9.12 8.94 18.66
C PHE A 98 8.88 7.45 18.88
N LEU A 99 7.62 7.03 18.93
CA LEU A 99 7.20 5.63 18.97
C LEU A 99 6.72 5.21 17.58
N PRO A 100 6.73 3.89 17.26
CA PRO A 100 6.23 3.40 15.98
C PRO A 100 4.75 3.77 15.79
N LEU A 101 4.41 4.41 14.68
CA LEU A 101 3.00 4.78 14.38
C LEU A 101 2.19 3.56 13.97
N LEU A 102 2.87 2.56 13.42
CA LEU A 102 2.27 1.33 12.93
C LEU A 102 2.13 0.25 14.01
N ASP A 103 2.50 0.53 15.26
CA ASP A 103 2.22 -0.37 16.37
C ASP A 103 0.78 -0.17 16.88
N LEU A 104 -0.09 -1.10 16.48
CA LEU A 104 -1.51 -1.14 16.86
C LEU A 104 -1.75 -1.80 18.23
N SER A 105 -0.71 -2.09 19.02
CA SER A 105 -0.89 -2.60 20.40
C SER A 105 -1.41 -1.54 21.39
N GLY A 106 -1.42 -0.26 21.00
CA GLY A 106 -1.71 0.88 21.88
C GLY A 106 -0.49 1.36 22.70
N ASN A 107 0.65 0.67 22.57
CA ASN A 107 1.92 1.11 23.18
C ASN A 107 2.78 1.96 22.22
N GLY A 108 2.40 2.05 20.95
CA GLY A 108 3.07 2.86 19.92
C GLY A 108 2.73 4.35 19.99
N ALA A 109 2.81 5.06 18.86
CA ALA A 109 2.42 6.46 18.82
C ALA A 109 0.92 6.65 19.14
N LEU A 110 0.10 5.73 18.65
CA LEU A 110 -1.35 5.68 18.85
C LEU A 110 -1.71 5.24 20.27
N THR A 111 -2.76 5.84 20.84
CA THR A 111 -3.35 5.41 22.12
C THR A 111 -4.33 4.24 21.90
N ALA A 112 -4.79 3.61 22.98
CA ALA A 112 -5.81 2.57 22.90
C ALA A 112 -7.13 3.08 22.28
N GLU A 113 -7.53 4.33 22.58
CA GLU A 113 -8.70 4.99 21.96
C GLU A 113 -8.51 5.10 20.43
N ASP A 114 -7.34 5.55 19.99
CA ASP A 114 -7.04 5.69 18.57
C ASP A 114 -7.08 4.33 17.84
N VAL A 115 -6.53 3.29 18.48
CA VAL A 115 -6.54 1.92 17.94
C VAL A 115 -7.97 1.38 17.82
N GLN A 116 -8.81 1.59 18.83
CA GLN A 116 -10.22 1.18 18.77
C GLN A 116 -10.93 1.84 17.58
N LEU A 117 -10.67 3.13 17.35
CA LEU A 117 -11.23 3.85 16.21
C LEU A 117 -10.72 3.31 14.86
N ILE A 118 -9.44 2.90 14.77
CA ILE A 118 -8.88 2.27 13.56
C ILE A 118 -9.52 0.90 13.30
N VAL A 119 -9.69 0.08 14.35
CA VAL A 119 -10.24 -1.28 14.26
C VAL A 119 -11.72 -1.30 13.84
N THR A 120 -12.46 -0.18 13.96
CA THR A 120 -13.82 -0.08 13.41
C THR A 120 -13.94 -0.36 11.91
N GLY A 121 -12.82 -0.33 11.18
CA GLY A 121 -12.84 -0.47 9.72
C GLY A 121 -13.40 0.77 9.01
N SER A 122 -13.44 1.92 9.70
CA SER A 122 -13.91 3.20 9.14
C SER A 122 -13.06 3.72 7.97
N PHE A 123 -11.92 3.10 7.67
CA PHE A 123 -11.22 3.30 6.41
C PHE A 123 -10.68 1.98 5.87
N LEU A 124 -10.54 1.91 4.54
CA LEU A 124 -10.05 0.76 3.79
C LEU A 124 -9.06 1.27 2.74
N LEU A 125 -7.86 0.68 2.70
CA LEU A 125 -6.95 0.85 1.58
C LEU A 125 -7.11 -0.34 0.65
N THR A 126 -7.48 -0.07 -0.59
CA THR A 126 -7.64 -1.11 -1.62
C THR A 126 -6.38 -1.23 -2.46
N ALA A 127 -6.24 -2.32 -3.20
CA ALA A 127 -5.00 -2.69 -3.88
C ALA A 127 -4.56 -1.72 -5.00
N GLU A 128 -5.45 -0.86 -5.49
CA GLU A 128 -5.27 -0.20 -6.79
C GLU A 128 -4.80 1.26 -6.70
N ASP A 129 -5.35 2.03 -5.77
CA ASP A 129 -5.06 3.45 -5.45
C ASP A 129 -6.21 4.10 -4.67
N THR A 130 -7.24 3.33 -4.33
CA THR A 130 -8.48 3.85 -3.75
C THR A 130 -8.51 3.67 -2.24
N VAL A 131 -8.80 4.78 -1.55
CA VAL A 131 -9.00 4.86 -0.11
C VAL A 131 -10.48 5.09 0.14
N VAL A 132 -11.14 4.14 0.78
CA VAL A 132 -12.53 4.32 1.20
C VAL A 132 -12.53 4.73 2.67
N VAL A 133 -13.24 5.81 3.01
CA VAL A 133 -13.46 6.24 4.40
C VAL A 133 -14.96 6.20 4.67
N ASP A 134 -15.43 5.22 5.42
CA ASP A 134 -16.83 5.09 5.81
C ASP A 134 -17.06 5.69 7.20
N ARG A 135 -17.48 6.96 7.22
CA ARG A 135 -17.78 7.71 8.47
C ARG A 135 -18.97 7.14 9.23
N SER A 136 -19.75 6.25 8.62
CA SER A 136 -20.89 5.59 9.26
C SER A 136 -20.50 4.45 10.20
N LEU A 137 -19.30 3.90 10.06
CA LEU A 137 -18.75 2.88 10.94
C LEU A 137 -18.07 3.47 12.18
N GLU A 138 -17.81 4.77 12.17
CA GLU A 138 -17.26 5.46 13.34
C GLU A 138 -18.31 5.53 14.46
N PRO A 139 -17.89 5.45 15.74
CA PRO A 139 -18.78 5.76 16.86
C PRO A 139 -19.33 7.19 16.75
N GLU A 140 -20.42 7.47 17.46
CA GLU A 140 -21.01 8.80 17.45
C GLU A 140 -20.04 9.82 18.05
N SER A 141 -19.97 11.01 17.43
CA SER A 141 -18.85 11.95 17.61
C SER A 141 -18.67 12.50 19.02
N ALA A 142 -19.67 12.36 19.89
CA ALA A 142 -19.56 12.78 21.29
C ALA A 142 -18.52 11.97 22.08
N GLU A 143 -18.13 10.79 21.59
CA GLU A 143 -17.23 9.88 22.29
C GLU A 143 -15.76 10.01 21.86
N VAL A 144 -15.48 10.61 20.69
CA VAL A 144 -14.13 10.63 20.11
C VAL A 144 -13.52 12.02 20.17
N SER A 145 -12.36 12.13 20.82
CA SER A 145 -11.60 13.38 20.88
C SER A 145 -11.18 13.86 19.49
N ILE A 146 -11.06 15.19 19.34
CA ILE A 146 -10.58 15.82 18.09
C ILE A 146 -9.17 15.35 17.77
N GLU A 147 -8.36 15.24 18.82
CA GLU A 147 -6.97 14.81 18.76
C GLU A 147 -6.88 13.34 18.30
N SER A 148 -7.79 12.46 18.76
CA SER A 148 -7.84 11.07 18.28
C SER A 148 -8.19 10.98 16.79
N GLN A 149 -9.15 11.79 16.33
CA GLN A 149 -9.49 11.86 14.90
C GLN A 149 -8.31 12.34 14.04
N ILE A 150 -7.57 13.36 14.51
CA ILE A 150 -6.36 13.84 13.82
C ILE A 150 -5.27 12.77 13.81
N ARG A 151 -4.98 12.13 14.95
CA ARG A 151 -3.97 11.04 15.03
C ARG A 151 -4.31 9.87 14.11
N ARG A 152 -5.57 9.49 14.03
CA ARG A 152 -6.03 8.47 13.07
C ARG A 152 -5.81 8.89 11.62
N ASN A 153 -6.10 10.14 11.27
CA ASN A 153 -5.84 10.61 9.91
C ASN A 153 -4.34 10.61 9.59
N VAL A 154 -3.49 10.96 10.56
CA VAL A 154 -2.03 10.84 10.43
C VAL A 154 -1.58 9.38 10.24
N PHE A 155 -2.18 8.43 10.96
CA PHE A 155 -1.97 7.00 10.72
C PHE A 155 -2.32 6.60 9.28
N LEU A 156 -3.50 7.01 8.79
CA LEU A 156 -3.92 6.75 7.42
C LEU A 156 -2.92 7.35 6.41
N TYR A 157 -2.47 8.58 6.60
CA TYR A 157 -1.49 9.21 5.71
C TYR A 157 -0.16 8.46 5.71
N GLN A 158 0.32 8.02 6.88
CA GLN A 158 1.54 7.20 6.94
C GLN A 158 1.40 5.89 6.16
N LEU A 159 0.23 5.26 6.25
CA LEU A 159 -0.08 4.04 5.51
C LEU A 159 -0.03 4.27 4.00
N LEU A 160 -0.63 5.37 3.53
CA LEU A 160 -0.65 5.77 2.12
C LEU A 160 0.74 6.13 1.60
N ALA A 161 1.53 6.86 2.39
CA ALA A 161 2.91 7.22 2.03
C ALA A 161 3.80 5.99 1.84
N ARG A 162 3.58 4.93 2.64
CA ARG A 162 4.31 3.66 2.51
C ARG A 162 3.81 2.78 1.37
N HIS A 163 2.57 2.96 0.93
CA HIS A 163 2.02 2.17 -0.15
C HIS A 163 2.62 2.63 -1.49
N ARG A 164 3.54 1.84 -2.05
CA ARG A 164 4.36 2.22 -3.23
C ARG A 164 3.53 2.70 -4.42
N VAL A 165 2.41 2.05 -4.71
CA VAL A 165 1.52 2.43 -5.82
C VAL A 165 0.96 3.83 -5.56
N THR A 166 0.49 4.08 -4.34
CA THR A 166 -0.07 5.38 -3.94
C THR A 166 0.98 6.49 -3.90
N ALA A 167 2.21 6.19 -3.44
CA ALA A 167 3.28 7.18 -3.41
C ALA A 167 3.65 7.69 -4.82
N MET A 168 3.65 6.80 -5.82
CA MET A 168 4.03 7.17 -7.19
C MET A 168 2.86 7.69 -8.02
N GLN A 169 1.71 7.03 -7.93
CA GLN A 169 0.57 7.33 -8.79
C GLN A 169 -0.42 8.29 -8.13
N GLY A 170 -0.35 8.49 -6.82
CA GLY A 170 -1.39 9.16 -6.05
C GLY A 170 -2.57 8.24 -5.74
N CYS A 171 -3.53 8.76 -4.98
CA CYS A 171 -4.71 8.02 -4.53
C CYS A 171 -6.02 8.78 -4.76
N LYS A 172 -7.10 8.02 -4.86
CA LYS A 172 -8.47 8.53 -4.88
C LYS A 172 -9.11 8.27 -3.53
N PHE A 173 -9.74 9.28 -2.93
CA PHE A 173 -10.53 9.11 -1.72
C PHE A 173 -12.00 8.94 -2.06
N VAL A 174 -12.67 8.01 -1.40
CA VAL A 174 -14.12 7.85 -1.43
C VAL A 174 -14.62 7.95 0.01
N VAL A 175 -15.20 9.09 0.37
CA VAL A 175 -15.67 9.38 1.72
C VAL A 175 -17.18 9.21 1.76
N ARG A 176 -17.66 8.21 2.49
CA ARG A 176 -19.08 7.90 2.63
C ARG A 176 -19.66 8.49 3.91
N TYR A 177 -20.80 9.17 3.77
CA TYR A 177 -21.59 9.74 4.85
C TYR A 177 -22.99 9.11 4.85
N LYS A 178 -23.32 8.33 5.89
CA LYS A 178 -24.67 7.77 6.09
C LYS A 178 -25.60 8.72 6.85
N ARG A 179 -25.06 9.49 7.78
CA ARG A 179 -25.81 10.45 8.60
C ARG A 179 -25.04 11.73 8.70
N PHE A 180 -25.74 12.81 9.03
CA PHE A 180 -25.11 14.06 9.39
C PHE A 180 -24.29 13.85 10.68
N LYS A 181 -22.98 13.69 10.50
CA LYS A 181 -22.02 13.98 11.56
C LYS A 181 -21.39 15.30 11.16
N SER A 182 -21.53 16.32 11.99
CA SER A 182 -20.81 17.58 11.76
C SER A 182 -19.33 17.24 11.67
N MET A 183 -18.75 17.39 10.47
CA MET A 183 -17.32 17.32 10.33
C MET A 183 -16.75 18.48 11.15
N ASP A 184 -16.05 18.17 12.25
CA ASP A 184 -15.41 19.22 13.03
C ASP A 184 -14.39 19.92 12.11
N GLN A 185 -14.61 21.22 11.90
CA GLN A 185 -13.82 22.03 11.00
C GLN A 185 -12.34 22.03 11.40
N ARG A 186 -12.03 21.90 12.70
CA ARG A 186 -10.65 21.80 13.21
C ARG A 186 -10.00 20.49 12.78
N VAL A 187 -10.73 19.37 12.87
CA VAL A 187 -10.22 18.07 12.39
C VAL A 187 -9.93 18.15 10.91
N ALA A 188 -10.88 18.63 10.11
CA ALA A 188 -10.70 18.76 8.66
C ALA A 188 -9.52 19.67 8.31
N ALA A 189 -9.43 20.84 8.97
CA ALA A 189 -8.39 21.83 8.71
C ALA A 189 -7.01 21.29 9.04
N LYS A 190 -6.87 20.72 10.24
CA LYS A 190 -5.59 20.19 10.69
C LYS A 190 -5.17 18.98 9.86
N SER A 191 -6.12 18.11 9.54
CA SER A 191 -5.85 16.92 8.71
C SER A 191 -5.45 17.30 7.28
N SER A 192 -6.04 18.36 6.71
CA SER A 192 -5.63 18.91 5.41
C SER A 192 -4.21 19.48 5.45
N GLU A 193 -3.95 20.35 6.43
CA GLU A 193 -2.64 20.99 6.61
C GLU A 193 -1.55 19.92 6.70
N ILE A 194 -1.74 18.92 7.57
CA ILE A 194 -0.77 17.84 7.75
C ILE A 194 -0.61 17.03 6.45
N CYS A 195 -1.70 16.61 5.80
CA CYS A 195 -1.62 15.80 4.59
C CYS A 195 -0.85 16.52 3.47
N THR A 196 -1.11 17.82 3.27
CA THR A 196 -0.57 18.59 2.14
C THR A 196 0.85 19.09 2.38
N THR A 197 1.26 19.32 3.64
CA THR A 197 2.56 19.90 3.98
C THR A 197 3.59 18.89 4.49
N ALA A 198 3.16 17.82 5.16
CA ALA A 198 4.07 16.86 5.81
C ALA A 198 4.23 15.56 5.02
N PHE A 199 3.18 15.06 4.36
CA PHE A 199 3.22 13.72 3.78
C PHE A 199 3.58 13.73 2.28
N PRO A 200 4.33 12.72 1.79
CA PRO A 200 4.60 12.54 0.36
C PRO A 200 3.43 11.79 -0.33
N ILE A 201 2.21 12.34 -0.26
CA ILE A 201 0.99 11.74 -0.82
C ILE A 201 0.41 12.65 -1.89
N ARG A 202 0.10 12.08 -3.06
CA ARG A 202 -0.62 12.79 -4.13
C ARG A 202 -2.09 12.41 -4.08
N ILE A 203 -2.98 13.37 -3.90
CA ILE A 203 -4.44 13.15 -3.96
C ILE A 203 -4.91 13.46 -5.38
N LYS A 204 -5.43 12.45 -6.08
CA LYS A 204 -5.94 12.57 -7.45
C LYS A 204 -7.38 13.02 -7.52
N ALA A 205 -8.21 12.52 -6.61
CA ALA A 205 -9.64 12.82 -6.59
C ALA A 205 -10.21 12.52 -5.22
N VAL A 206 -11.24 13.26 -4.83
CA VAL A 206 -12.02 12.97 -3.63
C VAL A 206 -13.50 12.92 -4.01
N HIS A 207 -14.11 11.79 -3.75
CA HIS A 207 -15.51 11.51 -4.00
C HIS A 207 -16.24 11.48 -2.66
N MET A 208 -17.20 12.37 -2.46
CA MET A 208 -18.04 12.38 -1.28
C MET A 208 -19.38 11.75 -1.62
N VAL A 209 -19.69 10.63 -0.98
CA VAL A 209 -20.93 9.88 -1.20
C VAL A 209 -21.87 10.12 -0.02
N PHE A 210 -23.00 10.76 -0.29
CA PHE A 210 -24.03 11.10 0.68
C PHE A 210 -25.25 10.20 0.49
N ALA A 211 -25.84 9.75 1.60
CA ALA A 211 -27.12 9.06 1.61
C ALA A 211 -28.29 9.99 1.19
N ALA A 212 -29.43 9.39 0.82
CA ALA A 212 -30.61 10.08 0.29
C ALA A 212 -31.13 11.23 1.19
N ASP A 213 -31.02 11.04 2.50
CA ASP A 213 -31.57 11.92 3.54
C ASP A 213 -30.72 13.17 3.80
N PHE A 214 -29.61 13.36 3.08
CA PHE A 214 -28.73 14.50 3.27
C PHE A 214 -29.31 15.80 2.70
N GLN A 215 -29.37 16.86 3.52
CA GLN A 215 -29.87 18.17 3.10
C GLN A 215 -28.92 18.85 2.11
N LEU A 216 -29.46 19.27 0.95
CA LEU A 216 -28.71 19.84 -0.17
C LEU A 216 -27.92 21.13 0.20
N GLY A 217 -28.47 21.96 1.09
CA GLY A 217 -27.82 23.20 1.54
C GLY A 217 -26.50 22.96 2.28
N PHE A 218 -26.35 21.81 2.95
CA PHE A 218 -25.10 21.45 3.60
C PHE A 218 -24.03 21.05 2.57
N ILE A 219 -24.41 20.33 1.52
CA ILE A 219 -23.48 19.89 0.47
C ILE A 219 -22.76 21.10 -0.13
N GLN A 220 -23.48 22.19 -0.40
CA GLN A 220 -22.90 23.44 -0.90
C GLN A 220 -21.88 24.05 0.06
N ASN A 221 -22.20 24.10 1.36
CA ASN A 221 -21.30 24.64 2.38
C ASN A 221 -20.05 23.76 2.56
N ALA A 222 -20.23 22.44 2.56
CA ALA A 222 -19.14 21.48 2.66
C ALA A 222 -18.16 21.61 1.49
N VAL A 223 -18.65 21.75 0.26
CA VAL A 223 -17.81 21.97 -0.94
C VAL A 223 -16.99 23.23 -0.82
N SER A 224 -17.63 24.36 -0.52
CA SER A 224 -16.94 25.64 -0.41
C SER A 224 -15.84 25.59 0.67
N PHE A 225 -16.15 24.95 1.80
CA PHE A 225 -15.18 24.72 2.86
C PHE A 225 -14.03 23.83 2.42
N LEU A 226 -14.29 22.66 1.83
CA LEU A 226 -13.28 21.69 1.43
C LEU A 226 -12.36 22.21 0.32
N CYS A 227 -12.93 22.88 -0.69
CA CYS A 227 -12.15 23.51 -1.76
C CYS A 227 -11.18 24.55 -1.19
N LYS A 228 -11.63 25.39 -0.25
CA LYS A 228 -10.75 26.37 0.42
C LYS A 228 -9.68 25.67 1.26
N LEU A 229 -10.07 24.62 1.97
CA LEU A 229 -9.21 23.97 2.96
C LEU A 229 -8.07 23.18 2.35
N TRP A 230 -8.34 22.55 1.21
CA TRP A 230 -7.38 21.66 0.57
C TRP A 230 -6.54 22.40 -0.48
N GLY A 231 -6.90 23.64 -0.82
CA GLY A 231 -6.32 24.34 -1.98
C GLY A 231 -6.52 23.56 -3.28
N ILE A 232 -7.40 22.57 -3.25
CA ILE A 232 -7.68 21.67 -4.35
C ILE A 232 -8.66 22.39 -5.27
N SER A 233 -8.29 22.48 -6.55
CA SER A 233 -9.21 22.94 -7.59
C SER A 233 -10.49 22.12 -7.51
N SER A 234 -11.64 22.77 -7.69
CA SER A 234 -12.95 22.09 -7.72
C SER A 234 -13.00 20.92 -8.70
N SER A 235 -12.09 20.85 -9.68
CA SER A 235 -11.94 19.74 -10.62
C SER A 235 -11.60 18.39 -10.01
N TYR A 236 -11.19 18.32 -8.74
CA TYR A 236 -10.83 17.06 -8.08
C TYR A 236 -11.81 16.64 -6.97
N LEU A 237 -12.85 17.43 -6.71
CA LEU A 237 -13.88 17.13 -5.72
C LEU A 237 -15.19 16.76 -6.41
N PHE A 238 -15.69 15.55 -6.15
CA PHE A 238 -16.93 15.03 -6.73
C PHE A 238 -17.92 14.73 -5.62
N LEU A 239 -19.17 15.09 -5.83
CA LEU A 239 -20.25 14.89 -4.86
C LEU A 239 -21.29 13.97 -5.45
N HIS A 240 -21.61 12.92 -4.71
CA HIS A 240 -22.51 11.88 -5.14
C HIS A 240 -23.61 11.75 -4.12
N HIS A 241 -24.81 12.23 -4.45
CA HIS A 241 -26.00 11.92 -3.68
C HIS A 241 -26.59 10.61 -4.20
N CYS A 242 -26.61 9.57 -3.37
CA CYS A 242 -26.94 8.21 -3.77
C CYS A 242 -27.89 7.57 -2.76
N GLU A 243 -29.04 7.11 -3.24
CA GLU A 243 -30.04 6.45 -2.40
C GLU A 243 -29.70 4.99 -2.14
N THR A 244 -29.07 4.33 -3.11
CA THR A 244 -28.69 2.92 -3.02
C THR A 244 -27.20 2.72 -3.31
N PRO A 245 -26.60 1.62 -2.83
CA PRO A 245 -25.22 1.26 -3.14
C PRO A 245 -24.97 1.09 -4.65
N GLU A 246 -25.93 0.56 -5.40
CA GLU A 246 -25.82 0.35 -6.87
C GLU A 246 -25.73 1.69 -7.61
N LEU A 247 -26.49 2.69 -7.17
CA LEU A 247 -26.42 4.05 -7.71
C LEU A 247 -25.08 4.70 -7.38
N ALA A 248 -24.53 4.46 -6.19
CA ALA A 248 -23.19 4.92 -5.84
C ALA A 248 -22.15 4.30 -6.78
N LEU A 249 -22.17 2.98 -6.98
CA LEU A 249 -21.28 2.30 -7.91
C LEU A 249 -21.37 2.89 -9.33
N MET A 250 -22.60 3.03 -9.85
CA MET A 250 -22.86 3.59 -11.18
C MET A 250 -22.24 4.99 -11.36
N LYS A 251 -22.26 5.83 -10.31
CA LYS A 251 -21.65 7.17 -10.34
C LYS A 251 -20.14 7.16 -10.13
N LEU A 252 -19.60 6.19 -9.40
CA LEU A 252 -18.17 6.09 -9.08
C LEU A 252 -17.35 5.47 -10.24
N VAL A 253 -17.89 4.50 -10.96
CA VAL A 253 -17.20 3.79 -12.07
C VAL A 253 -16.70 4.73 -13.18
N PRO A 254 -17.46 5.75 -13.64
CA PRO A 254 -16.98 6.73 -14.62
C PRO A 254 -15.72 7.50 -14.19
N HIS A 255 -15.41 7.54 -12.89
CA HIS A 255 -14.19 8.15 -12.36
C HIS A 255 -13.02 7.15 -12.21
N GLY A 256 -13.16 5.95 -12.79
CA GLY A 256 -12.16 4.89 -12.76
C GLY A 256 -12.02 4.26 -11.38
N LEU A 257 -13.10 4.18 -10.60
CA LEU A 257 -13.16 3.41 -9.36
C LEU A 257 -13.69 2.02 -9.70
N LEU A 258 -12.90 0.98 -9.45
CA LEU A 258 -13.30 -0.38 -9.78
C LEU A 258 -14.28 -0.95 -8.75
N PRO A 259 -15.27 -1.77 -9.18
CA PRO A 259 -16.17 -2.45 -8.25
C PRO A 259 -15.44 -3.34 -7.23
N SER A 260 -14.31 -3.95 -7.60
CA SER A 260 -13.44 -4.73 -6.72
C SER A 260 -12.77 -3.91 -5.62
N ALA A 261 -12.61 -2.59 -5.82
CA ALA A 261 -11.99 -1.67 -4.87
C ALA A 261 -13.01 -0.95 -3.98
N LEU A 262 -14.30 -1.26 -4.10
CA LEU A 262 -15.37 -0.63 -3.33
C LEU A 262 -16.07 -1.66 -2.43
N PRO A 263 -16.40 -1.30 -1.18
CA PRO A 263 -17.17 -2.19 -0.30
C PRO A 263 -18.60 -2.38 -0.82
N LEU A 264 -19.24 -3.45 -0.35
CA LEU A 264 -20.68 -3.73 -0.61
C LEU A 264 -21.58 -2.53 -0.28
N SER A 265 -21.21 -1.73 0.72
CA SER A 265 -21.95 -0.53 1.13
C SER A 265 -21.96 0.60 0.09
N LEU A 266 -21.10 0.50 -0.93
CA LEU A 266 -20.99 1.37 -2.11
C LEU A 266 -21.25 0.59 -3.42
N GLY A 267 -21.86 -0.59 -3.32
CA GLY A 267 -22.25 -1.44 -4.46
C GLY A 267 -21.11 -2.25 -5.04
N GLY A 268 -19.91 -2.19 -4.47
CA GLY A 268 -18.76 -2.97 -4.93
C GLY A 268 -18.76 -4.39 -4.41
N SER A 269 -17.60 -5.05 -4.50
CA SER A 269 -17.39 -6.45 -4.12
C SER A 269 -16.25 -6.66 -3.11
N TYR A 270 -15.60 -5.58 -2.67
CA TYR A 270 -14.55 -5.64 -1.66
C TYR A 270 -15.12 -6.14 -0.32
N ASN A 271 -14.48 -7.12 0.31
CA ASN A 271 -14.90 -7.67 1.60
C ASN A 271 -13.97 -7.19 2.72
N PRO A 272 -14.38 -6.17 3.50
CA PRO A 272 -13.53 -5.59 4.54
C PRO A 272 -13.01 -6.60 5.56
N GLY A 273 -13.82 -7.59 5.93
CA GLY A 273 -13.47 -8.56 6.98
C GLY A 273 -12.29 -9.45 6.61
N VAL A 274 -12.15 -9.79 5.34
CA VAL A 274 -11.06 -10.66 4.84
C VAL A 274 -9.92 -9.81 4.31
N ASP A 275 -10.23 -8.82 3.48
CA ASP A 275 -9.24 -8.11 2.68
C ASP A 275 -8.46 -7.08 3.52
N PHE A 276 -9.11 -6.43 4.50
CA PHE A 276 -8.41 -5.47 5.35
C PHE A 276 -7.39 -6.15 6.26
N VAL A 277 -7.75 -7.29 6.86
CA VAL A 277 -6.83 -8.07 7.71
C VAL A 277 -5.67 -8.61 6.87
N ARG A 278 -5.95 -9.12 5.67
CA ARG A 278 -4.92 -9.57 4.73
C ARG A 278 -4.00 -8.42 4.32
N PHE A 279 -4.56 -7.25 4.05
CA PHE A 279 -3.81 -6.05 3.70
C PHE A 279 -2.88 -5.59 4.84
N LEU A 280 -3.39 -5.53 6.08
CA LEU A 280 -2.58 -5.26 7.25
C LEU A 280 -1.47 -6.33 7.41
N THR A 281 -1.80 -7.60 7.25
CA THR A 281 -0.80 -8.68 7.30
C THR A 281 0.30 -8.50 6.24
N LYS A 282 -0.07 -8.15 5.00
CA LYS A 282 0.87 -7.90 3.89
C LYS A 282 1.81 -6.73 4.15
N LEU A 283 1.36 -5.74 4.92
CA LEU A 283 2.19 -4.61 5.35
C LEU A 283 3.03 -4.91 6.60
N GLY A 284 3.03 -6.16 7.06
CA GLY A 284 3.80 -6.62 8.21
C GLY A 284 3.11 -6.42 9.56
N PHE A 285 1.83 -6.03 9.57
CA PHE A 285 1.05 -5.95 10.80
C PHE A 285 0.57 -7.35 11.17
N THR A 286 1.34 -8.06 12.00
CA THR A 286 0.88 -9.31 12.62
C THR A 286 0.22 -8.98 13.95
N SER A 287 -1.05 -9.37 14.12
CA SER A 287 -1.68 -9.31 15.44
C SER A 287 -0.92 -10.27 16.35
N ARG A 288 -0.07 -9.75 17.24
CA ARG A 288 0.63 -10.55 18.24
C ARG A 288 -0.31 -11.13 19.30
N SER A 289 -1.59 -10.75 19.29
CA SER A 289 -2.57 -11.16 20.29
C SER A 289 -3.92 -11.42 19.64
N GLY A 290 -4.30 -12.69 19.42
CA GLY A 290 -5.70 -12.95 19.10
C GLY A 290 -6.06 -14.34 18.58
N THR A 291 -5.91 -15.37 19.39
CA THR A 291 -6.77 -16.57 19.30
C THR A 291 -8.02 -16.49 20.20
N GLU A 292 -8.19 -15.48 21.06
CA GLU A 292 -9.24 -15.56 22.09
C GLU A 292 -10.28 -14.42 22.14
N ASN A 293 -10.07 -13.24 21.54
CA ASN A 293 -10.97 -12.10 21.76
C ASN A 293 -11.80 -11.64 20.54
N ALA A 294 -11.62 -12.21 19.34
CA ALA A 294 -12.41 -11.82 18.16
C ALA A 294 -13.85 -12.40 18.16
N ALA A 295 -14.17 -13.35 19.04
CA ALA A 295 -15.49 -14.00 19.10
C ALA A 295 -16.48 -13.35 20.09
N ARG A 296 -16.23 -12.12 20.57
CA ARG A 296 -17.07 -11.50 21.62
C ARG A 296 -17.82 -10.23 21.22
N CYS A 297 -17.94 -9.94 19.93
CA CYS A 297 -18.84 -8.92 19.41
C CYS A 297 -20.06 -9.57 18.73
N ASP A 298 -20.90 -10.26 19.51
CA ASP A 298 -22.27 -10.61 19.11
C ASP A 298 -23.15 -9.35 19.24
N ALA A 299 -23.89 -8.89 18.22
CA ALA A 299 -25.00 -9.56 17.54
C ALA A 299 -26.17 -9.88 18.48
N SER A 300 -26.73 -8.86 19.14
CA SER A 300 -28.07 -8.93 19.71
C SER A 300 -29.05 -8.07 18.90
N SER A 301 -29.66 -8.65 17.86
CA SER A 301 -31.08 -8.48 17.48
C SER A 301 -31.37 -8.88 16.02
N VAL A 302 -31.29 -10.17 15.68
CA VAL A 302 -32.15 -10.74 14.61
C VAL A 302 -32.48 -12.17 15.02
N SER A 303 -33.79 -12.47 15.07
CA SER A 303 -34.36 -13.78 15.40
C SER A 303 -33.89 -14.87 14.43
N GLN A 304 -33.32 -15.94 14.99
CA GLN A 304 -33.02 -17.19 14.30
C GLN A 304 -34.30 -17.93 13.89
N THR A 305 -34.34 -18.40 12.65
CA THR A 305 -34.96 -19.69 12.32
C THR A 305 -33.87 -20.62 11.81
N SER A 306 -33.87 -21.83 12.36
CA SER A 306 -32.82 -22.83 12.31
C SER A 306 -32.82 -23.66 11.02
N SER A 307 -31.65 -23.93 10.46
CA SER A 307 -31.34 -25.24 9.90
C SER A 307 -29.87 -25.58 10.12
N ILE A 308 -29.64 -26.66 10.86
CA ILE A 308 -28.34 -27.18 11.27
C ILE A 308 -27.65 -27.83 10.07
N HIS A 309 -26.49 -27.33 9.68
CA HIS A 309 -25.44 -28.13 9.02
C HIS A 309 -24.12 -27.91 9.78
N SER A 310 -23.43 -29.00 10.07
CA SER A 310 -22.27 -29.06 10.94
C SER A 310 -21.03 -28.43 10.30
N GLU A 311 -20.61 -27.29 10.82
CA GLU A 311 -19.27 -26.72 10.62
C GLU A 311 -18.35 -27.18 11.75
N GLN A 312 -17.73 -28.34 11.58
CA GLN A 312 -16.55 -28.76 12.34
C GLN A 312 -15.52 -29.24 11.33
N ASP A 313 -14.83 -28.32 10.64
CA ASP A 313 -13.64 -28.64 9.82
C ASP A 313 -12.91 -27.39 9.27
N LEU A 314 -12.77 -26.31 10.05
CA LEU A 314 -12.23 -25.05 9.49
C LEU A 314 -10.97 -24.47 10.14
N PHE A 315 -10.53 -24.92 11.31
CA PHE A 315 -9.37 -24.28 11.95
C PHE A 315 -8.44 -25.24 12.69
N ALA A 316 -7.59 -25.91 11.91
CA ALA A 316 -6.31 -26.45 12.38
C ALA A 316 -5.35 -26.60 11.19
N GLY A 317 -4.35 -25.71 11.09
CA GLY A 317 -3.19 -25.81 10.19
C GLY A 317 -3.53 -25.97 8.70
N GLY A 318 -3.53 -24.87 7.95
CA GLY A 318 -3.99 -24.76 6.56
C GLY A 318 -3.67 -25.95 5.66
N LYS A 319 -4.55 -26.95 5.65
CA LYS A 319 -4.55 -27.99 4.63
C LYS A 319 -5.20 -27.39 3.40
N ILE A 320 -4.43 -27.27 2.32
CA ILE A 320 -4.96 -26.99 0.99
C ILE A 320 -6.08 -28.01 0.74
N SER A 321 -7.30 -27.53 0.49
CA SER A 321 -8.43 -28.43 0.26
C SER A 321 -8.11 -29.35 -0.93
N ALA A 322 -8.56 -30.61 -0.90
CA ALA A 322 -8.34 -31.56 -2.00
C ALA A 322 -8.85 -31.00 -3.35
N ARG A 323 -9.88 -30.14 -3.30
CA ARG A 323 -10.42 -29.43 -4.45
C ARG A 323 -9.41 -28.43 -5.03
N HIS A 324 -8.70 -27.67 -4.19
CA HIS A 324 -7.72 -26.68 -4.65
C HIS A 324 -6.47 -27.32 -5.24
N MET A 325 -6.00 -28.43 -4.64
CA MET A 325 -4.87 -29.18 -5.19
C MET A 325 -5.20 -29.73 -6.59
N LYS A 326 -6.46 -30.13 -6.82
CA LYS A 326 -6.93 -30.59 -8.13
C LYS A 326 -6.91 -29.46 -9.17
N SER A 327 -7.43 -28.26 -8.85
CA SER A 327 -7.40 -27.11 -9.78
C SER A 327 -5.97 -26.68 -10.14
N PHE A 328 -5.06 -26.69 -9.17
CA PHE A 328 -3.65 -26.41 -9.41
C PHE A 328 -3.01 -27.44 -10.35
N GLN A 329 -3.29 -28.73 -10.13
CA GLN A 329 -2.82 -29.80 -11.03
C GLN A 329 -3.38 -29.63 -12.44
N GLU A 330 -4.66 -29.29 -12.59
CA GLU A 330 -5.28 -29.04 -13.89
C GLU A 330 -4.62 -27.84 -14.60
N ALA A 331 -4.31 -26.75 -13.90
CA ALA A 331 -3.59 -25.62 -14.47
C ALA A 331 -2.16 -25.98 -14.89
N MET A 332 -1.46 -26.78 -14.08
CA MET A 332 -0.10 -27.28 -14.38
C MET A 332 -0.07 -28.21 -15.59
N GLU A 333 -1.15 -28.93 -15.90
CA GLU A 333 -1.27 -29.74 -17.12
C GLU A 333 -1.50 -28.91 -18.39
N LEU A 334 -1.95 -27.66 -18.26
CA LEU A 334 -2.17 -26.74 -19.40
C LEU A 334 -0.91 -25.96 -19.79
N LEU A 335 0.12 -25.97 -18.94
CA LEU A 335 1.40 -25.31 -19.25
C LEU A 335 2.18 -26.08 -20.34
N PRO A 336 2.90 -25.37 -21.23
CA PRO A 336 3.88 -26.01 -22.10
C PRO A 336 4.87 -26.87 -21.29
N ALA A 337 5.30 -27.98 -21.85
CA ALA A 337 6.16 -28.95 -21.15
C ALA A 337 7.46 -28.32 -20.61
N THR A 338 8.00 -27.31 -21.30
CA THR A 338 9.18 -26.56 -20.88
C THR A 338 8.94 -25.76 -19.60
N ASP A 339 7.78 -25.11 -19.50
CA ASP A 339 7.45 -24.20 -18.40
C ASP A 339 7.01 -24.98 -17.16
N LYS A 340 6.26 -26.07 -17.39
CA LYS A 340 5.95 -27.07 -16.37
C LYS A 340 7.22 -27.66 -15.75
N ALA A 341 8.20 -28.03 -16.58
CA ALA A 341 9.49 -28.54 -16.11
C ALA A 341 10.28 -27.49 -15.32
N ALA A 342 10.33 -26.24 -15.79
CA ALA A 342 11.01 -25.15 -15.10
C ALA A 342 10.39 -24.85 -13.72
N TYR A 343 9.06 -24.82 -13.62
CA TYR A 343 8.35 -24.64 -12.36
C TYR A 343 8.64 -25.79 -11.38
N LEU A 344 8.53 -27.05 -11.83
CA LEU A 344 8.81 -28.21 -10.98
C LEU A 344 10.27 -28.24 -10.50
N GLN A 345 11.21 -27.85 -11.36
CA GLN A 345 12.60 -27.72 -11.00
C GLN A 345 12.82 -26.61 -9.96
N ALA A 346 12.14 -25.46 -10.08
CA ALA A 346 12.20 -24.38 -9.10
C ALA A 346 11.64 -24.81 -7.74
N VAL A 347 10.50 -25.52 -7.71
CA VAL A 347 9.92 -26.09 -6.48
C VAL A 347 10.90 -27.05 -5.81
N GLN A 348 11.61 -27.87 -6.59
CA GLN A 348 12.59 -28.82 -6.07
C GLN A 348 13.85 -28.12 -5.53
N GLN A 349 14.30 -27.05 -6.17
CA GLN A 349 15.56 -26.37 -5.85
C GLN A 349 15.40 -25.29 -4.77
N ALA A 350 14.26 -24.62 -4.69
CA ALA A 350 14.01 -23.49 -3.81
C ALA A 350 12.54 -23.42 -3.36
N PRO A 351 12.04 -24.42 -2.61
CA PRO A 351 10.62 -24.52 -2.25
C PRO A 351 10.10 -23.28 -1.51
N ASP A 352 10.87 -22.71 -0.58
CA ASP A 352 10.47 -21.54 0.19
C ASP A 352 10.29 -20.28 -0.68
N LEU A 353 11.15 -20.12 -1.70
CA LEU A 353 11.09 -18.98 -2.61
C LEU A 353 9.90 -19.10 -3.58
N VAL A 354 9.55 -20.33 -3.99
CA VAL A 354 8.36 -20.57 -4.79
C VAL A 354 7.09 -20.32 -3.96
N GLU A 355 7.07 -20.70 -2.67
CA GLU A 355 5.96 -20.35 -1.77
C GLU A 355 5.83 -18.83 -1.54
N ASP A 356 6.93 -18.08 -1.52
CA ASP A 356 6.88 -16.63 -1.32
C ASP A 356 6.51 -15.85 -2.59
N GLU A 357 7.07 -16.22 -3.75
CA GLU A 357 6.88 -15.45 -4.99
C GLU A 357 5.78 -15.99 -5.91
N SER A 358 5.46 -17.28 -5.83
CA SER A 358 4.50 -17.94 -6.73
C SER A 358 3.81 -19.13 -6.07
N PRO A 359 3.22 -18.97 -4.86
CA PRO A 359 2.64 -20.10 -4.16
C PRO A 359 1.53 -20.72 -5.01
N PRO A 360 1.30 -22.04 -4.92
CA PRO A 360 0.13 -22.68 -5.51
C PRO A 360 -1.18 -21.95 -5.19
N SER A 361 -1.21 -21.22 -4.07
CA SER A 361 -2.32 -20.37 -3.66
C SER A 361 -2.61 -19.19 -4.60
N LEU A 362 -1.63 -18.63 -5.30
CA LEU A 362 -1.85 -17.56 -6.29
C LEU A 362 -2.62 -18.05 -7.52
N PHE A 363 -2.46 -19.32 -7.91
CA PHE A 363 -3.28 -19.93 -8.97
C PHE A 363 -4.74 -20.11 -8.55
N MET A 364 -5.03 -20.07 -7.24
CA MET A 364 -6.39 -20.20 -6.70
C MET A 364 -7.24 -18.95 -6.96
N GLU A 365 -6.63 -17.76 -7.07
CA GLU A 365 -7.34 -16.47 -7.25
C GLU A 365 -8.05 -16.39 -8.62
N PHE A 366 -7.66 -17.24 -9.57
CA PHE A 366 -8.28 -17.33 -10.91
C PHE A 366 -9.23 -18.51 -11.07
N SER A 367 -9.31 -19.43 -10.10
CA SER A 367 -10.11 -20.67 -10.23
C SER A 367 -11.62 -20.48 -10.09
N ASP A 368 -12.06 -19.33 -9.55
CA ASP A 368 -13.49 -18.96 -9.53
C ASP A 368 -13.99 -18.47 -10.90
N TYR A 369 -13.08 -18.20 -11.84
CA TYR A 369 -13.38 -17.85 -13.22
C TYR A 369 -12.61 -18.77 -14.17
N ASP A 370 -13.22 -19.90 -14.54
CA ASP A 370 -12.87 -20.78 -15.67
C ASP A 370 -11.35 -20.99 -15.89
N ALA A 371 -10.83 -22.19 -15.66
CA ALA A 371 -9.39 -22.51 -15.83
C ALA A 371 -8.78 -22.03 -17.17
N TRP A 372 -9.61 -21.85 -18.21
CA TRP A 372 -9.24 -21.23 -19.48
C TRP A 372 -8.86 -19.75 -19.43
N ALA A 373 -9.34 -18.97 -18.46
CA ALA A 373 -9.02 -17.55 -18.31
C ALA A 373 -7.58 -17.32 -17.83
N ALA A 374 -7.06 -18.20 -16.96
CA ALA A 374 -5.66 -18.19 -16.53
C ALA A 374 -4.71 -18.50 -17.69
N VAL A 375 -5.11 -19.41 -18.60
CA VAL A 375 -4.32 -19.79 -19.78
C VAL A 375 -4.43 -18.78 -20.92
N ARG A 376 -5.56 -18.11 -21.11
CA ARG A 376 -5.70 -17.07 -22.16
C ARG A 376 -4.85 -15.82 -21.92
N CYS A 377 -4.46 -15.53 -20.68
CA CYS A 377 -3.46 -14.49 -20.40
C CYS A 377 -2.07 -14.84 -20.95
N TYR A 378 -1.82 -16.08 -21.39
CA TYR A 378 -0.55 -16.53 -21.95
C TYR A 378 -0.43 -16.24 -23.46
N ASP A 379 -1.55 -16.10 -24.19
CA ASP A 379 -1.56 -16.12 -25.67
C ASP A 379 -1.65 -14.72 -26.34
N GLY A 380 -1.46 -13.63 -25.61
CA GLY A 380 -1.49 -12.31 -26.27
C GLY A 380 -1.31 -11.04 -25.44
N PHE A 381 -1.19 -11.12 -24.11
CA PHE A 381 -0.84 -9.97 -23.28
C PHE A 381 0.19 -10.40 -22.24
N VAL A 382 1.42 -9.89 -22.38
CA VAL A 382 2.53 -10.18 -21.47
C VAL A 382 2.18 -9.71 -20.06
N LEU A 383 1.92 -10.64 -19.14
CA LEU A 383 2.05 -10.40 -17.70
C LEU A 383 3.56 -10.38 -17.37
N PRO A 384 4.15 -9.23 -17.00
CA PRO A 384 5.58 -9.14 -16.73
C PRO A 384 6.04 -9.95 -15.50
N LEU A 385 5.10 -10.41 -14.68
CA LEU A 385 5.35 -11.05 -13.38
C LEU A 385 5.83 -12.51 -13.51
N CYS A 386 5.27 -13.32 -14.41
CA CYS A 386 5.69 -14.73 -14.56
C CYS A 386 7.10 -14.85 -15.15
N PHE A 387 7.45 -14.02 -16.13
CA PHE A 387 8.80 -14.02 -16.73
C PHE A 387 9.86 -13.46 -15.76
N GLN A 388 9.51 -12.45 -14.96
CA GLN A 388 10.43 -11.91 -13.94
C GLN A 388 10.70 -12.91 -12.81
N CYS A 389 9.71 -13.68 -12.36
CA CYS A 389 9.93 -14.70 -11.33
C CYS A 389 10.80 -15.86 -11.83
N ILE A 390 10.56 -16.37 -13.05
CA ILE A 390 11.40 -17.44 -13.64
C ILE A 390 12.82 -16.94 -13.92
N SER A 391 12.98 -15.71 -14.42
CA SER A 391 14.31 -15.11 -14.66
C SER A 391 15.08 -14.86 -13.36
N ARG A 392 14.41 -14.48 -12.26
CA ARG A 392 15.02 -14.30 -10.93
C ARG A 392 15.38 -15.61 -10.26
N LEU A 393 14.57 -16.66 -10.46
CA LEU A 393 14.89 -18.03 -10.03
C LEU A 393 16.14 -18.55 -10.74
N TYR A 394 16.27 -18.32 -12.05
CA TYR A 394 17.47 -18.67 -12.82
C TYR A 394 18.72 -17.93 -12.33
N ASP A 395 18.62 -16.60 -12.11
CA ASP A 395 19.72 -15.78 -11.61
C ASP A 395 20.15 -16.15 -10.18
N GLY A 396 19.20 -16.55 -9.34
CA GLY A 396 19.46 -16.97 -7.96
C GLY A 396 20.17 -18.33 -7.88
N VAL A 397 19.83 -19.26 -8.78
CA VAL A 397 20.46 -20.58 -8.86
C VAL A 397 21.84 -20.51 -9.50
N ALA A 398 22.03 -19.70 -10.56
CA ALA A 398 23.33 -19.50 -11.21
C ALA A 398 24.38 -18.92 -10.24
N ARG A 399 24.01 -17.93 -9.42
CA ARG A 399 24.93 -17.30 -8.45
C ARG A 399 25.38 -18.22 -7.31
N ARG A 400 24.69 -19.33 -7.05
CA ARG A 400 25.08 -20.32 -6.03
C ARG A 400 26.06 -21.37 -6.55
N HIS A 401 26.25 -21.48 -7.86
CA HIS A 401 27.15 -22.48 -8.45
C HIS A 401 28.55 -21.95 -8.81
N ASP A 402 28.77 -20.63 -8.84
CA ASP A 402 30.07 -20.02 -9.21
C ASP A 402 31.01 -19.72 -8.03
N SER A 403 30.72 -20.21 -6.82
CA SER A 403 31.53 -19.98 -5.62
C SER A 403 32.32 -21.21 -5.17
N VAL A 404 33.14 -21.80 -6.06
CA VAL A 404 34.16 -22.80 -5.70
C VAL A 404 35.45 -22.64 -6.55
N ILE A 405 36.49 -22.04 -5.95
CA ILE A 405 37.97 -22.21 -6.14
C ILE A 405 38.53 -21.95 -7.57
N ILE A 406 39.44 -20.99 -7.80
CA ILE A 406 40.94 -21.01 -7.70
C ILE A 406 41.36 -19.50 -7.75
N GLY A 407 42.30 -18.91 -7.01
CA GLY A 407 43.60 -19.35 -6.49
C GLY A 407 44.72 -18.47 -7.12
N ASP A 408 45.21 -17.50 -6.33
CA ASP A 408 46.44 -16.67 -6.39
C ASP A 408 47.42 -16.74 -7.58
N THR A 409 47.88 -15.58 -8.10
CA THR A 409 49.27 -15.02 -8.00
C THR A 409 49.64 -13.96 -9.09
N VAL A 410 50.08 -12.78 -8.61
CA VAL A 410 51.33 -12.02 -8.97
C VAL A 410 51.52 -11.26 -10.31
N SER A 411 51.87 -9.97 -10.11
CA SER A 411 52.87 -9.12 -10.82
C SER A 411 52.42 -8.05 -11.84
N MET A 412 52.79 -6.81 -11.48
CA MET A 412 53.32 -5.69 -12.29
C MET A 412 53.39 -5.88 -13.81
N TYR A 413 52.88 -4.89 -14.56
CA TYR A 413 53.66 -4.16 -15.56
C TYR A 413 53.09 -2.75 -15.81
N SER A 414 54.02 -1.86 -16.13
CA SER A 414 53.94 -0.43 -16.38
C SER A 414 53.11 -0.01 -17.60
N ALA A 415 52.62 1.24 -17.53
CA ALA A 415 52.51 2.28 -18.57
C ALA A 415 52.56 1.90 -20.06
N ILE A 416 51.63 2.44 -20.86
CA ILE A 416 51.86 3.21 -22.10
C ILE A 416 50.51 3.75 -22.62
N VAL A 417 50.47 5.07 -22.82
CA VAL A 417 49.55 5.81 -23.71
C VAL A 417 50.23 5.88 -25.07
N PRO A 418 49.52 5.73 -26.21
CA PRO A 418 49.34 6.92 -27.04
C PRO A 418 47.99 7.04 -27.75
N CYS A 419 47.65 8.32 -27.94
CA CYS A 419 46.76 8.89 -28.95
C CYS A 419 46.85 8.25 -30.34
N CYS A 420 45.70 8.31 -31.05
CA CYS A 420 45.45 8.58 -32.48
C CYS A 420 44.11 7.88 -32.82
N GLN A 421 43.11 8.47 -33.45
CA GLN A 421 42.99 9.66 -34.31
C GLN A 421 41.60 10.28 -34.12
#